data_AF-A0A6A6PQZ4-F1
#
_entry.id   AF-A0A6A6PQZ4-F1
#
_cell.length_a   1.000
_cell.length_b   1.000
_cell.length_c   1.000
_cell.angle_alpha   90.00
_cell.angle_beta   90.00
_cell.angle_gamma   90.00
#
_symmetry.space_group_name_H-M   'P 1'
#
loop_
_entity.id
_entity.type
_entity.pdbx_description
1 polymer ?
#
loop_
_entity_poly.entity_id
_entity_poly.type
_entity_poly.pdbx_seq_one_letter_code
_entity_poly.pdbx_strand_id
1 'polypeptide(L)'
;MAASTPGNEEEEDDYLSMTFADTTTPAPPKETSLQRTARLKKEAAARSLPLSKAELEAQAQANLETGLATSIDSSNRGAQMLARMGFKGGGLGKTEGARTRPIELEVKGDRGGIGMDSEKKRKVREAAEEAGAGGGEKRAKVGVEEFRVRRAGEREERRAEGLVWGAMRVLEGLGEDEKEGEGDDVPTTTTGHGAKKRRLRGVNILYRPLVRQRLERERDRKMRYDLNNSLSTRNDNDDDEDESVFDKRVEELEDADPELEEFEALSFAEKLERITKELREKYRYCFWCKFRYPDAEMEGCPGLTEDEHG
;
A
#
# COMPACT_ATOMS: atom_id res chain seq x y z
N MET A 1 16.29 52.53 17.02
CA MET A 1 15.10 53.33 17.37
C MET A 1 14.77 54.12 16.11
N ALA A 2 13.63 54.00 15.43
CA ALA A 2 12.29 53.59 15.82
C ALA A 2 11.68 52.59 14.82
N ALA A 3 10.72 51.80 15.31
CA ALA A 3 9.97 50.81 14.56
C ALA A 3 8.85 51.47 13.73
N SER A 4 8.75 51.11 12.45
CA SER A 4 7.57 51.37 11.62
C SER A 4 6.74 50.09 11.58
N THR A 5 5.55 50.15 12.17
CA THR A 5 4.49 49.13 12.08
C THR A 5 3.97 49.02 10.64
N PRO A 6 3.76 47.82 10.07
CA PRO A 6 2.98 47.68 8.85
C PRO A 6 1.49 47.81 9.18
N GLY A 7 0.84 48.77 8.52
CA GLY A 7 -0.61 48.94 8.55
C GLY A 7 -1.30 47.72 7.95
N ASN A 8 -2.37 47.32 8.62
CA ASN A 8 -3.35 46.34 8.20
C ASN A 8 -4.08 46.89 6.96
N GLU A 9 -3.64 46.51 5.75
CA GLU A 9 -4.44 46.66 4.53
C GLU A 9 -5.52 45.58 4.56
N GLU A 10 -6.53 45.79 5.40
CA GLU A 10 -7.82 45.12 5.24
C GLU A 10 -8.35 45.52 3.87
N GLU A 11 -8.59 44.53 3.02
CA GLU A 11 -9.33 44.66 1.77
C GLU A 11 -10.65 45.37 2.07
N GLU A 12 -10.68 46.68 1.85
CA GLU A 12 -11.88 47.51 1.84
C GLU A 12 -12.75 47.02 0.68
N ASP A 13 -13.56 46.00 0.96
CA ASP A 13 -14.65 45.56 0.11
C ASP A 13 -15.53 46.79 -0.19
N ASP A 14 -15.41 47.26 -1.42
CA ASP A 14 -16.12 48.36 -2.08
C ASP A 14 -17.63 48.31 -1.79
N TYR A 15 -18.00 48.92 -0.65
CA TYR A 15 -19.32 48.88 -0.02
C TYR A 15 -20.42 49.60 -0.84
N LEU A 16 -20.11 50.05 -2.05
CA LEU A 16 -21.01 50.80 -2.93
C LEU A 16 -21.05 50.34 -4.40
N SER A 17 -20.35 49.26 -4.79
CA SER A 17 -20.47 48.73 -6.16
C SER A 17 -21.56 47.64 -6.30
N MET A 18 -22.81 48.02 -6.06
CA MET A 18 -23.97 47.28 -6.59
C MET A 18 -24.05 47.51 -8.11
N THR A 19 -23.27 46.76 -8.88
CA THR A 19 -23.51 46.65 -10.33
C THR A 19 -24.79 45.86 -10.55
N PHE A 20 -25.86 46.55 -10.94
CA PHE A 20 -27.11 45.90 -11.34
C PHE A 20 -26.81 45.06 -12.58
N ALA A 21 -26.86 43.74 -12.44
CA ALA A 21 -26.70 42.84 -13.58
C ALA A 21 -27.83 43.10 -14.59
N ASP A 22 -27.46 43.41 -15.82
CA ASP A 22 -28.37 43.39 -16.97
C ASP A 22 -29.08 42.03 -17.02
N THR A 23 -30.41 42.05 -16.96
CA THR A 23 -31.31 40.88 -16.84
C THR A 23 -31.31 39.96 -18.07
N THR A 24 -30.37 40.13 -19.00
CA THR A 24 -30.24 39.36 -20.25
C THR A 24 -29.30 38.16 -20.10
N THR A 25 -28.50 38.09 -19.03
CA THR A 25 -27.56 36.99 -18.81
C THR A 25 -28.02 36.11 -17.64
N PRO A 26 -28.31 34.81 -17.85
CA PRO A 26 -28.66 33.93 -16.74
C PRO A 26 -27.50 33.87 -15.75
N ALA A 27 -27.75 34.27 -14.50
CA ALA A 27 -26.76 34.20 -13.43
C ALA A 27 -26.29 32.74 -13.25
N PRO A 28 -24.99 32.51 -12.96
CA PRO A 28 -24.52 31.18 -12.63
C PRO A 28 -25.30 30.64 -11.42
N PRO A 29 -25.61 29.33 -11.38
CA PRO A 29 -26.38 28.75 -10.30
C PRO A 29 -25.70 29.06 -8.96
N LYS A 30 -26.44 29.69 -8.04
CA LYS A 30 -25.94 29.99 -6.70
C LYS A 30 -25.68 28.66 -5.99
N GLU A 31 -24.40 28.32 -5.82
CA GLU A 31 -23.99 27.12 -5.11
C GLU A 31 -24.53 27.15 -3.68
N THR A 32 -24.99 26.00 -3.19
CA THR A 32 -25.40 25.89 -1.79
C THR A 32 -24.18 26.01 -0.88
N SER A 33 -24.36 26.43 0.37
CA SER A 33 -23.26 26.56 1.33
C SER A 33 -22.44 25.28 1.49
N LEU A 34 -23.11 24.12 1.44
CA LEU A 34 -22.49 22.80 1.50
C LEU A 34 -21.67 22.48 0.24
N GLN A 35 -22.10 22.91 -0.95
CA GLN A 35 -21.33 22.75 -2.18
C GLN A 35 -20.08 23.65 -2.18
N ARG A 36 -20.20 24.89 -1.68
CA ARG A 36 -19.08 25.82 -1.56
C ARG A 36 -18.02 25.31 -0.59
N THR A 37 -18.42 24.78 0.58
CA THR A 37 -17.47 24.20 1.55
C THR A 37 -16.80 22.94 1.01
N ALA A 38 -17.54 22.09 0.29
CA ALA A 38 -16.97 20.91 -0.37
C ALA A 38 -15.93 21.28 -1.44
N ARG A 39 -16.21 22.31 -2.26
CA ARG A 39 -15.26 22.81 -3.27
C ARG A 39 -13.99 23.36 -2.63
N LEU A 40 -14.13 24.25 -1.65
CA LEU A 40 -12.99 24.82 -0.93
C LEU A 40 -12.16 23.74 -0.22
N LYS A 41 -12.80 22.73 0.38
CA LYS A 41 -12.10 21.61 1.00
C LYS A 41 -11.35 20.76 -0.02
N LYS A 42 -11.90 20.54 -1.21
CA LYS A 42 -11.25 19.80 -2.31
C LYS A 42 -10.08 20.59 -2.89
N GLU A 43 -10.23 21.90 -3.08
CA GLU A 43 -9.16 22.79 -3.54
C GLU A 43 -8.04 22.92 -2.50
N ALA A 44 -8.38 23.04 -1.22
CA ALA A 44 -7.41 23.04 -0.13
C ALA A 44 -6.66 21.70 -0.07
N ALA A 45 -7.35 20.57 -0.21
CA ALA A 45 -6.72 19.25 -0.28
C ALA A 45 -5.74 19.17 -1.47
N ALA A 46 -6.16 19.61 -2.66
CA ALA A 46 -5.33 19.65 -3.87
C ALA A 46 -4.09 20.56 -3.71
N ARG A 47 -4.24 21.72 -3.06
CA ARG A 47 -3.11 22.62 -2.76
C ARG A 47 -2.19 22.09 -1.67
N SER A 48 -2.73 21.32 -0.72
CA SER A 48 -1.98 20.76 0.40
C SER A 48 -1.18 19.51 0.05
N LEU A 49 -1.46 18.89 -1.10
CA LEU A 49 -0.72 17.73 -1.58
C LEU A 49 0.61 18.21 -2.18
N PRO A 50 1.77 17.92 -1.55
CA PRO A 50 3.05 18.16 -2.20
C PRO A 50 3.14 17.27 -3.43
N LEU A 51 3.69 17.81 -4.52
CA LEU A 51 3.92 17.04 -5.73
C LEU A 51 4.83 15.85 -5.40
N SER A 52 4.53 14.69 -5.99
CA SER A 52 5.36 13.52 -5.81
C SER A 52 6.77 13.77 -6.38
N LYS A 53 7.77 13.06 -5.87
CA LYS A 53 9.15 13.15 -6.36
C LYS A 53 9.25 12.95 -7.88
N ALA A 54 8.47 12.00 -8.42
CA ALA A 54 8.42 11.73 -9.86
C ALA A 54 7.82 12.89 -10.66
N GLU A 55 6.78 13.55 -10.14
CA GLU A 55 6.18 14.72 -10.79
C GLU A 55 7.11 15.93 -10.78
N LEU A 56 7.84 16.16 -9.69
CA LEU A 56 8.85 17.21 -9.61
C LEU A 56 10.00 16.99 -10.59
N GLU A 57 10.47 15.74 -10.71
CA GLU A 57 11.50 15.37 -11.68
C GLU A 57 11.02 15.56 -13.13
N ALA A 58 9.77 15.19 -13.44
CA ALA A 58 9.17 15.41 -14.75
C ALA A 58 9.01 16.90 -15.08
N GLN A 59 8.59 17.73 -14.13
CA GLN A 59 8.51 19.18 -14.31
C GLN A 59 9.89 19.80 -14.52
N ALA A 60 10.91 19.35 -13.78
CA ALA A 60 12.29 19.80 -13.96
C ALA A 60 12.82 19.44 -15.36
N GLN A 61 12.51 18.24 -15.86
CA GLN A 61 12.86 17.82 -17.23
C GLN A 61 12.15 18.68 -18.28
N ALA A 62 10.84 18.93 -18.14
CA ALA A 62 10.10 19.79 -19.05
C ALA A 62 10.64 21.24 -19.07
N ASN A 63 11.02 21.77 -17.90
CA ASN A 63 11.65 23.09 -17.78
C ASN A 63 13.03 23.14 -18.45
N LEU A 64 13.80 22.05 -18.35
CA LEU A 64 15.08 21.92 -19.03
C LEU A 64 14.88 21.86 -20.55
N GLU A 65 13.97 21.03 -21.03
CA GLU A 65 13.67 20.88 -22.47
C GLU A 65 13.15 22.17 -23.08
N THR A 66 12.25 22.88 -22.39
CA THR A 66 11.77 24.19 -22.83
C THR A 66 12.91 25.22 -22.85
N GLY A 67 13.77 25.24 -21.83
CA GLY A 67 14.94 26.10 -21.79
C GLY A 67 15.96 25.82 -22.91
N LEU A 68 16.18 24.54 -23.25
CA LEU A 68 17.02 24.14 -24.38
C LEU A 68 16.38 24.50 -25.73
N ALA A 69 15.06 24.39 -25.84
CA ALA A 69 14.33 24.70 -27.07
C ALA A 69 14.25 26.21 -27.34
N THR A 70 14.15 27.03 -26.30
CA THR A 70 14.11 28.49 -26.45
C THR A 70 15.52 29.03 -26.72
N SER A 71 15.70 29.67 -27.87
CA SER A 71 16.91 30.44 -28.15
C SER A 71 17.06 31.60 -27.17
N ILE A 72 18.29 31.88 -26.73
CA ILE A 72 18.59 33.01 -25.85
C ILE A 72 18.12 34.32 -26.51
N ASP A 73 17.31 35.10 -25.79
CA ASP A 73 16.86 36.41 -26.24
C ASP A 73 18.00 37.44 -26.27
N SER A 74 17.92 38.39 -27.20
CA SER A 74 18.83 39.52 -27.37
C SER A 74 18.96 40.43 -26.13
N SER A 75 17.97 40.40 -25.24
CA SER A 75 17.98 41.08 -23.94
C SER A 75 18.99 40.46 -22.94
N ASN A 76 19.35 39.18 -23.11
CA ASN A 76 20.30 38.53 -22.22
C ASN A 76 21.70 39.15 -22.37
N ARG A 77 22.35 39.47 -21.24
CA ARG A 77 23.72 40.03 -21.18
C ARG A 77 24.72 39.23 -22.02
N GLY A 78 24.55 37.90 -22.11
CA GLY A 78 25.38 37.03 -22.93
C GLY A 78 25.24 37.32 -24.43
N ALA A 79 24.02 37.51 -24.93
CA ALA A 79 23.78 37.88 -26.33
C ALA A 79 24.33 39.27 -26.65
N GLN A 80 24.21 40.24 -25.71
CA GLN A 80 24.77 41.58 -25.86
C GLN A 80 26.31 41.57 -25.91
N MET A 81 26.97 40.74 -25.09
CA MET A 81 28.43 40.58 -25.14
C MET A 81 28.89 39.93 -26.46
N LEU A 82 28.19 38.90 -26.94
CA LEU A 82 28.50 38.26 -28.22
C LEU A 82 28.33 39.23 -29.40
N ALA A 83 27.24 40.01 -29.41
CA ALA A 83 27.02 41.05 -30.41
C ALA A 83 28.16 42.09 -30.42
N ARG A 84 28.64 42.49 -29.23
CA ARG A 84 29.81 43.38 -29.08
C ARG A 84 31.12 42.75 -29.57
N MET A 85 31.25 41.43 -29.50
CA MET A 85 32.37 40.68 -30.08
C MET A 85 32.23 40.42 -31.58
N GLY A 86 31.19 40.96 -32.23
CA GLY A 86 30.98 40.88 -33.68
C GLY A 86 30.14 39.68 -34.13
N PHE A 87 29.47 38.99 -33.22
CA PHE A 87 28.50 37.95 -33.58
C PHE A 87 27.25 38.56 -34.19
N LYS A 88 26.99 38.26 -35.48
CA LYS A 88 25.83 38.78 -36.24
C LYS A 88 24.75 37.72 -36.46
N GLY A 89 24.80 36.61 -35.72
CA GLY A 89 23.96 35.43 -35.92
C GLY A 89 24.62 34.39 -36.84
N GLY A 90 24.22 33.12 -36.69
CA GLY A 90 24.78 31.98 -37.45
C GLY A 90 25.80 31.14 -36.66
N GLY A 91 26.55 30.31 -37.37
CA GLY A 91 27.60 29.47 -36.79
C GLY A 91 28.85 30.29 -36.44
N LEU A 92 29.47 30.02 -35.30
CA LEU A 92 30.68 30.71 -34.86
C LEU A 92 31.93 30.07 -35.47
N GLY A 93 32.85 30.87 -36.05
CA GLY A 93 34.13 30.39 -36.58
C GLY A 93 34.51 31.00 -37.93
N LYS A 94 35.73 30.70 -38.40
CA LYS A 94 36.26 31.19 -39.69
C LYS A 94 35.70 30.41 -40.91
N THR A 95 35.12 29.24 -40.67
CA THR A 95 34.58 28.35 -41.70
C THR A 95 33.06 28.52 -41.85
N GLU A 96 32.61 28.64 -43.10
CA GLU A 96 31.19 28.75 -43.45
C GLU A 96 30.54 27.35 -43.38
N GLY A 97 30.07 26.99 -42.17
CA GLY A 97 29.44 25.69 -41.91
C GLY A 97 29.44 25.26 -40.44
N ALA A 98 29.78 26.14 -39.50
CA ALA A 98 29.75 25.83 -38.08
C ALA A 98 28.31 25.58 -37.59
N ARG A 99 28.18 24.67 -36.62
CA ARG A 99 26.89 24.29 -36.04
C ARG A 99 26.22 25.50 -35.39
N THR A 100 24.94 25.68 -35.69
CA THR A 100 24.10 26.78 -35.15
C THR A 100 23.35 26.37 -33.88
N ARG A 101 23.23 25.07 -33.61
CA ARG A 101 22.59 24.51 -32.43
C ARG A 101 23.61 23.86 -31.50
N PRO A 102 23.45 24.00 -30.16
CA PRO A 102 24.23 23.24 -29.19
C PRO A 102 24.16 21.73 -29.45
N ILE A 103 25.19 21.01 -29.02
CA ILE A 103 25.20 19.54 -29.11
C ILE A 103 24.22 18.99 -28.09
N GLU A 104 23.29 18.14 -28.54
CA GLU A 104 22.36 17.45 -27.67
C GLU A 104 23.12 16.45 -26.79
N LEU A 105 22.85 16.50 -25.48
CA LEU A 105 23.45 15.61 -24.50
C LEU A 105 22.43 14.55 -24.10
N GLU A 106 22.68 13.30 -24.48
CA GLU A 106 21.91 12.15 -23.98
C GLU A 106 22.47 11.72 -22.62
N VAL A 107 21.85 12.21 -21.53
CA VAL A 107 22.24 11.80 -20.18
C VAL A 107 21.65 10.42 -19.90
N LYS A 108 22.53 9.43 -19.81
CA LYS A 108 22.13 8.06 -19.47
C LYS A 108 21.62 7.99 -18.03
N GLY A 109 20.33 7.73 -17.86
CA GLY A 109 19.70 7.54 -16.53
C GLY A 109 19.90 6.14 -15.94
N ASP A 110 20.42 5.21 -16.72
CA ASP A 110 20.54 3.80 -16.33
C ASP A 110 21.95 3.45 -15.84
N ARG A 111 22.02 2.68 -14.75
CA ARG A 111 23.26 2.01 -14.28
C ARG A 111 23.68 0.83 -15.17
N GLY A 112 23.04 0.63 -16.32
CA GLY A 112 23.36 -0.44 -17.27
C GLY A 112 24.59 -0.11 -18.12
N GLY A 113 25.28 -1.14 -18.62
CA GLY A 113 26.40 -0.97 -19.55
C GLY A 113 25.99 -0.22 -20.82
N ILE A 114 26.90 0.60 -21.38
CA ILE A 114 26.71 1.28 -22.66
C ILE A 114 26.50 0.20 -23.74
N GLY A 115 25.33 0.20 -24.38
CA GLY A 115 24.95 -0.81 -25.40
C GLY A 115 23.84 -1.80 -25.00
N MET A 116 23.43 -1.88 -23.72
CA MET A 116 22.31 -2.76 -23.32
C MET A 116 20.93 -2.21 -23.70
N ASP A 117 20.82 -0.90 -23.91
CA ASP A 117 19.53 -0.24 -24.14
C ASP A 117 18.96 -0.55 -25.53
N SER A 118 19.82 -0.75 -26.52
CA SER A 118 19.42 -1.20 -27.86
C SER A 118 18.93 -2.65 -27.85
N GLU A 119 19.59 -3.53 -27.08
CA GLU A 119 19.18 -4.93 -26.94
C GLU A 119 17.90 -5.08 -26.12
N LYS A 120 17.75 -4.33 -25.03
CA LYS A 120 16.50 -4.28 -24.24
C LYS A 120 15.34 -3.72 -25.08
N LYS A 121 15.56 -2.66 -25.86
CA LYS A 121 14.53 -2.10 -26.75
C LYS A 121 14.13 -3.09 -27.85
N ARG A 122 15.06 -3.89 -28.36
CA ARG A 122 14.77 -4.99 -29.31
C ARG A 122 13.95 -6.10 -28.63
N LYS A 123 14.37 -6.54 -27.44
CA LYS A 123 13.66 -7.58 -26.65
C LYS A 123 12.26 -7.15 -26.22
N VAL A 124 12.07 -5.89 -25.82
CA VAL A 124 10.75 -5.35 -25.46
C VAL A 124 9.83 -5.28 -26.67
N ARG A 125 10.35 -4.92 -27.84
CA ARG A 125 9.58 -4.94 -29.08
C ARG A 125 9.20 -6.35 -29.51
N GLU A 126 10.13 -7.30 -29.41
CA GLU A 126 9.91 -8.72 -29.71
C GLU A 126 8.89 -9.34 -28.74
N ALA A 127 8.99 -9.06 -27.44
CA ALA A 127 8.02 -9.48 -26.44
C ALA A 127 6.63 -8.83 -26.63
N ALA A 128 6.57 -7.58 -27.12
CA ALA A 128 5.31 -6.92 -27.46
C ALA A 128 4.67 -7.50 -28.73
N GLU A 129 5.48 -7.90 -29.72
CA GLU A 129 5.02 -8.62 -30.91
C GLU A 129 4.58 -10.05 -30.55
N GLU A 130 5.27 -10.74 -29.63
CA GLU A 130 4.90 -12.07 -29.13
C GLU A 130 3.62 -12.03 -28.26
N ALA A 131 3.46 -11.03 -27.40
CA ALA A 131 2.21 -10.76 -26.67
C ALA A 131 1.06 -10.28 -27.58
N GLY A 132 1.37 -9.72 -28.75
CA GLY A 132 0.40 -9.34 -29.77
C GLY A 132 0.01 -10.49 -30.71
N ALA A 133 0.90 -11.45 -30.93
CA ALA A 133 0.70 -12.62 -31.78
C ALA A 133 0.12 -13.84 -31.02
N GLY A 134 0.43 -13.95 -29.72
CA GLY A 134 -0.13 -14.94 -28.80
C GLY A 134 -1.49 -14.53 -28.25
N GLY A 135 -2.53 -14.62 -29.09
CA GLY A 135 -3.90 -14.67 -28.60
C GLY A 135 -4.52 -13.31 -28.26
N GLY A 136 -5.01 -12.65 -29.31
CA GLY A 136 -6.16 -11.75 -29.22
C GLY A 136 -7.45 -12.49 -28.81
N GLU A 137 -7.40 -13.33 -27.76
CA GLU A 137 -8.54 -13.51 -26.90
C GLU A 137 -8.72 -12.16 -26.21
N LYS A 138 -9.52 -11.31 -26.87
CA LYS A 138 -10.23 -10.20 -26.23
C LYS A 138 -10.51 -10.67 -24.82
N ARG A 139 -9.85 -10.09 -23.80
CA ARG A 139 -10.17 -10.29 -22.38
C ARG A 139 -11.68 -10.41 -22.36
N ALA A 140 -12.21 -11.63 -22.21
CA ALA A 140 -13.62 -11.86 -22.38
C ALA A 140 -14.25 -10.82 -21.47
N LYS A 141 -15.07 -9.92 -22.03
CA LYS A 141 -15.66 -8.84 -21.23
C LYS A 141 -16.42 -9.58 -20.14
N VAL A 142 -15.78 -9.72 -18.97
CA VAL A 142 -16.28 -10.52 -17.86
C VAL A 142 -17.70 -10.06 -17.71
N GLY A 143 -18.64 -10.98 -17.94
CA GLY A 143 -20.05 -10.63 -18.04
C GLY A 143 -20.42 -9.84 -16.79
N VAL A 144 -21.33 -8.87 -16.90
CA VAL A 144 -21.79 -8.11 -15.71
C VAL A 144 -22.28 -9.08 -14.61
N GLU A 145 -22.81 -10.24 -15.00
CA GLU A 145 -23.19 -11.34 -14.11
C GLU A 145 -21.98 -12.03 -13.46
N GLU A 146 -20.95 -12.40 -14.22
CA GLU A 146 -19.71 -12.99 -13.68
C GLU A 146 -19.01 -12.02 -12.71
N PHE A 147 -19.01 -10.72 -13.01
CA PHE A 147 -18.48 -9.70 -12.10
C PHE A 147 -19.28 -9.62 -10.79
N ARG A 148 -20.62 -9.73 -10.85
CA ARG A 148 -21.49 -9.73 -9.67
C ARG A 148 -21.27 -10.97 -8.82
N VAL A 149 -21.21 -12.15 -9.42
CA VAL A 149 -20.96 -13.41 -8.73
C VAL A 149 -19.58 -13.39 -8.07
N ARG A 150 -18.53 -12.96 -8.78
CA ARG A 150 -17.18 -12.83 -8.22
C ARG A 150 -17.14 -11.87 -7.03
N ARG A 151 -17.81 -10.71 -7.13
CA ARG A 151 -17.91 -9.74 -6.02
C ARG A 151 -18.80 -10.21 -4.87
N ALA A 152 -19.76 -11.09 -5.12
CA ALA A 152 -20.55 -11.72 -4.07
C ALA A 152 -19.67 -12.74 -3.31
N GLY A 153 -19.00 -13.65 -4.05
CA GLY A 153 -18.08 -14.63 -3.47
C GLY A 153 -16.94 -13.99 -2.68
N GLU A 154 -16.25 -12.98 -3.22
CA GLU A 154 -15.17 -12.26 -2.49
C GLU A 154 -15.69 -11.65 -1.17
N ARG A 155 -16.93 -11.15 -1.15
CA ARG A 155 -17.54 -10.59 0.07
C ARG A 155 -17.99 -11.68 1.04
N GLU A 156 -18.45 -12.81 0.56
CA GLU A 156 -18.80 -13.97 1.38
C GLU A 156 -17.55 -14.58 2.01
N GLU A 157 -16.48 -14.77 1.24
CA GLU A 157 -15.19 -15.27 1.73
C GLU A 157 -14.57 -14.34 2.77
N ARG A 158 -14.54 -13.01 2.55
CA ARG A 158 -14.05 -12.06 3.57
C ARG A 158 -14.89 -12.06 4.84
N ARG A 159 -16.22 -12.25 4.71
CA ARG A 159 -17.10 -12.38 5.88
C ARG A 159 -16.82 -13.68 6.63
N ALA A 160 -16.77 -14.80 5.91
CA ALA A 160 -16.43 -16.10 6.46
C ALA A 160 -15.05 -16.09 7.14
N GLU A 161 -14.04 -15.48 6.53
CA GLU A 161 -12.71 -15.29 7.12
C GLU A 161 -12.81 -14.55 8.48
N GLY A 162 -13.53 -13.41 8.52
CA GLY A 162 -13.74 -12.67 9.76
C GLY A 162 -14.43 -13.49 10.85
N LEU A 163 -15.43 -14.30 10.49
CA LEU A 163 -16.16 -15.19 11.39
C LEU A 163 -15.26 -16.32 11.90
N VAL A 164 -14.44 -16.94 11.05
CA VAL A 164 -13.45 -17.95 11.43
C VAL A 164 -12.49 -17.40 12.47
N TRP A 165 -11.90 -16.22 12.24
CA TRP A 165 -11.01 -15.58 13.22
C TRP A 165 -11.72 -15.21 14.53
N GLY A 166 -13.02 -14.92 14.48
CA GLY A 166 -13.86 -14.74 15.67
C GLY A 166 -14.05 -16.06 16.43
N ALA A 167 -14.45 -17.12 15.73
CA ALA A 167 -14.71 -18.43 16.30
C ALA A 167 -13.45 -19.06 16.90
N MET A 168 -12.29 -18.93 16.23
CA MET A 168 -10.99 -19.37 16.75
C MET A 168 -10.65 -18.70 18.09
N ARG A 169 -10.91 -17.39 18.22
CA ARG A 169 -10.67 -16.65 19.47
C ARG A 169 -11.57 -17.12 20.62
N VAL A 170 -12.83 -17.41 20.32
CA VAL A 170 -13.78 -17.93 21.32
C VAL A 170 -13.37 -19.33 21.78
N LEU A 171 -13.00 -20.21 20.85
CA LEU A 171 -12.56 -21.57 21.15
C LEU A 171 -11.23 -21.59 21.94
N GLU A 172 -10.30 -20.68 21.64
CA GLU A 172 -9.08 -20.50 22.46
C GLU A 172 -9.44 -20.06 23.88
N GLY A 173 -10.27 -19.02 24.05
CA GLY A 173 -10.65 -18.52 25.37
C GLY A 173 -11.37 -19.55 26.23
N LEU A 174 -12.36 -20.26 25.67
CA LEU A 174 -13.05 -21.34 26.38
C LEU A 174 -12.13 -22.51 26.71
N GLY A 175 -11.15 -22.80 25.84
CA GLY A 175 -10.15 -23.84 26.08
C GLY A 175 -9.09 -23.46 27.12
N GLU A 176 -8.82 -22.16 27.30
CA GLU A 176 -8.02 -21.66 28.42
C GLU A 176 -8.80 -21.78 29.73
N ASP A 177 -10.09 -21.39 29.75
CA ASP A 177 -10.96 -21.50 30.94
C ASP A 177 -11.05 -22.96 31.48
N GLU A 178 -11.10 -23.96 30.59
CA GLU A 178 -11.08 -25.38 31.01
C GLU A 178 -9.72 -25.82 31.55
N LYS A 179 -8.61 -25.37 30.93
CA LYS A 179 -7.25 -25.67 31.39
C LYS A 179 -6.93 -24.97 32.72
N GLU A 180 -7.50 -23.81 32.98
CA GLU A 180 -7.37 -23.13 34.27
C GLU A 180 -8.20 -23.83 35.37
N GLY A 181 -9.27 -24.55 35.00
CA GLY A 181 -10.07 -25.38 35.91
C GLY A 181 -9.44 -26.73 36.27
N GLU A 182 -8.63 -27.31 35.38
CA GLU A 182 -7.79 -28.48 35.62
C GLU A 182 -6.38 -28.04 36.05
N GLY A 183 -6.20 -27.78 37.35
CA GLY A 183 -4.93 -27.27 37.91
C GLY A 183 -3.71 -28.16 37.65
N ASP A 184 -3.04 -27.94 36.51
CA ASP A 184 -1.78 -28.56 36.16
C ASP A 184 -0.64 -27.53 36.25
N ASP A 185 -0.05 -27.43 37.44
CA ASP A 185 1.17 -26.67 37.72
C ASP A 185 2.39 -27.35 37.06
N VAL A 186 2.64 -27.07 35.78
CA VAL A 186 3.90 -27.47 35.12
C VAL A 186 4.82 -26.25 34.92
N PRO A 187 5.87 -26.07 35.74
CA PRO A 187 6.83 -25.00 35.54
C PRO A 187 7.77 -25.39 34.38
N THR A 188 7.52 -24.86 33.18
CA THR A 188 8.40 -25.12 32.02
C THR A 188 9.42 -24.00 31.86
N THR A 189 10.53 -24.09 32.57
CA THR A 189 11.75 -23.30 32.31
C THR A 189 12.60 -23.99 31.23
N THR A 190 12.21 -23.87 29.96
CA THR A 190 13.10 -24.22 28.83
C THR A 190 13.00 -23.15 27.75
N THR A 191 13.89 -22.17 27.83
CA THR A 191 14.02 -21.06 26.88
C THR A 191 14.80 -21.52 25.64
N GLY A 192 14.08 -21.97 24.62
CA GLY A 192 14.63 -22.24 23.27
C GLY A 192 13.53 -22.20 22.21
N HIS A 193 13.86 -21.77 20.98
CA HIS A 193 12.88 -21.65 19.88
C HIS A 193 12.24 -23.00 19.50
N GLY A 194 12.95 -24.13 19.70
CA GLY A 194 12.39 -25.48 19.58
C GLY A 194 11.31 -25.81 20.62
N ALA A 195 11.35 -25.21 21.81
CA ALA A 195 10.28 -25.35 22.81
C ALA A 195 9.01 -24.61 22.35
N LYS A 196 9.13 -23.44 21.70
CA LYS A 196 7.99 -22.73 21.10
C LYS A 196 7.36 -23.54 19.95
N LYS A 197 8.16 -24.20 19.11
CA LYS A 197 7.68 -25.10 18.03
C LYS A 197 6.92 -26.32 18.60
N ARG A 198 7.47 -26.96 19.63
CA ARG A 198 6.79 -28.07 20.33
C ARG A 198 5.51 -27.62 21.04
N ARG A 199 5.47 -26.38 21.53
CA ARG A 199 4.24 -25.76 22.07
C ARG A 199 3.18 -25.53 21.00
N LEU A 200 3.56 -25.10 19.78
CA LEU A 200 2.59 -24.95 18.68
C LEU A 200 1.96 -26.28 18.27
N ARG A 201 2.76 -27.35 18.13
CA ARG A 201 2.24 -28.70 17.83
C ARG A 201 1.39 -29.31 18.96
N GLY A 202 1.54 -28.82 20.19
CA GLY A 202 0.68 -29.22 21.32
C GLY A 202 -0.64 -28.45 21.42
N VAL A 203 -0.82 -27.39 20.62
CA VAL A 203 -2.07 -26.61 20.54
C VAL A 203 -3.03 -27.27 19.55
N ASN A 204 -4.33 -27.23 19.83
CA ASN A 204 -5.37 -27.78 18.95
C ASN A 204 -5.27 -27.12 17.55
N ILE A 205 -5.33 -27.95 16.51
CA ILE A 205 -5.22 -27.58 15.10
C ILE A 205 -6.20 -26.45 14.74
N LEU A 206 -7.41 -26.44 15.34
CA LEU A 206 -8.48 -25.49 15.03
C LEU A 206 -8.15 -24.02 15.35
N TYR A 207 -7.29 -23.75 16.33
CA TYR A 207 -6.85 -22.39 16.68
C TYR A 207 -5.32 -22.21 16.60
N ARG A 208 -4.59 -23.24 16.15
CA ARG A 208 -3.15 -23.16 15.86
C ARG A 208 -2.79 -22.02 14.87
N PRO A 209 -3.57 -21.72 13.81
CA PRO A 209 -3.29 -20.57 12.93
C PRO A 209 -3.28 -19.22 13.68
N LEU A 210 -4.14 -19.06 14.69
CA LEU A 210 -4.20 -17.84 15.51
C LEU A 210 -2.96 -17.65 16.37
N VAL A 211 -2.47 -18.73 16.96
CA VAL A 211 -1.22 -18.71 17.73
C VAL A 211 -0.02 -18.44 16.80
N ARG A 212 0.02 -19.09 15.63
CA ARG A 212 1.04 -18.85 14.59
C ARG A 212 1.06 -17.38 14.16
N GLN A 213 -0.08 -16.80 13.81
CA GLN A 213 -0.18 -15.39 13.38
C GLN A 213 0.26 -14.41 14.48
N ARG A 214 -0.02 -14.70 15.76
CA ARG A 214 0.47 -13.87 16.88
C ARG A 214 1.99 -13.94 17.01
N LEU A 215 2.57 -15.13 16.90
CA LEU A 215 4.03 -15.32 16.95
C LEU A 215 4.74 -14.68 15.76
N GLU A 216 4.19 -14.78 14.55
CA GLU A 216 4.70 -14.10 13.35
C GLU A 216 4.68 -12.58 13.56
N ARG A 217 3.55 -12.03 14.02
CA ARG A 217 3.44 -10.59 14.33
C ARG A 217 4.44 -10.14 15.40
N GLU A 218 4.69 -10.97 16.41
CA GLU A 218 5.70 -10.70 17.44
C GLU A 218 7.12 -10.74 16.85
N ARG A 219 7.42 -11.73 16.00
CA ARG A 219 8.69 -11.84 15.28
C ARG A 219 8.90 -10.64 14.36
N ASP A 220 7.91 -10.24 13.58
CA ASP A 220 7.96 -9.07 12.70
C ASP A 220 8.16 -7.79 13.49
N ARG A 221 7.46 -7.63 14.62
CA ARG A 221 7.68 -6.50 15.53
C ARG A 221 9.10 -6.50 16.06
N LYS A 222 9.63 -7.65 16.46
CA LYS A 222 11.02 -7.78 16.91
C LYS A 222 12.00 -7.50 15.77
N MET A 223 11.77 -8.01 14.56
CA MET A 223 12.57 -7.71 13.36
C MET A 223 12.61 -6.21 13.08
N ARG A 224 11.45 -5.54 13.10
CA ARG A 224 11.36 -4.09 12.90
C ARG A 224 12.07 -3.32 14.00
N TYR A 225 11.96 -3.78 15.25
CA TYR A 225 12.68 -3.19 16.37
C TYR A 225 14.20 -3.37 16.23
N ASP A 226 14.67 -4.59 15.95
CA ASP A 226 16.08 -4.92 15.73
C ASP A 226 16.66 -4.09 14.58
N LEU A 227 15.94 -4.00 13.44
CA LEU A 227 16.32 -3.18 12.28
C LEU A 227 16.37 -1.69 12.64
N ASN A 228 15.37 -1.18 13.35
CA ASN A 228 15.36 0.22 13.76
C ASN A 228 16.49 0.53 14.76
N ASN A 229 16.81 -0.43 15.63
CA ASN A 229 17.89 -0.31 16.62
C ASN A 229 19.29 -0.45 15.99
N SER A 230 19.45 -1.30 14.97
CA SER A 230 20.70 -1.40 14.20
C SER A 230 20.94 -0.14 13.38
N LEU A 231 19.88 0.49 12.84
CA LEU A 231 19.96 1.79 12.18
C LEU A 231 20.31 2.94 13.13
N SER A 232 19.89 2.88 14.40
CA SER A 232 20.23 3.91 15.40
C SER A 232 21.60 3.71 16.05
N THR A 233 22.16 2.50 16.03
CA THR A 233 23.44 2.15 16.67
C THR A 233 24.60 2.07 15.67
N ARG A 234 24.40 2.49 14.41
CA ARG A 234 25.46 2.62 13.40
C ARG A 234 26.48 3.69 13.83
N ASN A 235 27.40 3.26 14.68
CA ASN A 235 28.74 3.82 14.83
C ASN A 235 29.58 3.19 13.72
N ASP A 236 30.29 4.00 12.94
CA ASP A 236 30.96 3.68 11.67
C ASP A 236 32.14 2.68 11.76
N ASN A 237 32.00 1.50 12.36
CA ASN A 237 33.00 0.43 12.20
C ASN A 237 32.32 -0.95 12.14
N ASP A 238 32.80 -1.75 11.19
CA ASP A 238 32.56 -3.18 10.94
C ASP A 238 31.64 -3.48 9.75
N ASP A 239 32.21 -3.29 8.55
CA ASP A 239 31.87 -4.05 7.34
C ASP A 239 32.28 -5.52 7.56
N ASP A 240 31.37 -6.47 7.26
CA ASP A 240 31.59 -7.88 6.86
C ASP A 240 30.78 -8.99 7.59
N GLU A 241 29.90 -8.72 8.56
CA GLU A 241 29.10 -9.80 9.23
C GLU A 241 27.58 -9.84 8.92
N ASP A 242 27.03 -8.80 8.28
CA ASP A 242 25.58 -8.63 8.13
C ASP A 242 24.90 -9.59 7.14
N GLU A 243 25.64 -10.18 6.19
CA GLU A 243 25.08 -11.09 5.18
C GLU A 243 24.65 -12.44 5.80
N SER A 244 25.31 -12.87 6.87
CA SER A 244 25.09 -14.18 7.50
C SER A 244 23.90 -14.23 8.48
N VAL A 245 23.44 -13.06 8.97
CA VAL A 245 22.35 -12.94 9.96
C VAL A 245 20.98 -12.93 9.28
N PHE A 246 20.89 -12.38 8.07
CA PHE A 246 19.66 -12.43 7.27
C PHE A 246 19.38 -13.85 6.78
N ASP A 247 20.41 -14.56 6.32
CA ASP A 247 20.27 -15.90 5.71
C ASP A 247 19.82 -16.95 6.76
N LYS A 248 20.44 -16.96 7.95
CA LYS A 248 20.04 -17.84 9.07
C LYS A 248 18.66 -17.52 9.65
N ARG A 249 18.11 -16.32 9.42
CA ARG A 249 16.80 -15.89 9.95
C ARG A 249 15.64 -16.23 9.01
N VAL A 250 15.92 -16.42 7.73
CA VAL A 250 14.93 -16.85 6.72
C VAL A 250 14.80 -18.38 6.71
N GLU A 251 15.88 -19.14 6.89
CA GLU A 251 15.82 -20.62 6.93
C GLU A 251 15.03 -21.19 8.13
N GLU A 252 14.85 -20.46 9.23
CA GLU A 252 14.15 -20.99 10.42
C GLU A 252 12.60 -21.00 10.28
N LEU A 253 12.06 -20.52 9.15
CA LEU A 253 10.63 -20.29 8.89
C LEU A 253 9.92 -21.41 8.10
N GLU A 254 10.64 -22.37 7.51
CA GLU A 254 10.08 -23.37 6.59
C GLU A 254 9.89 -24.78 7.21
N ASP A 255 9.56 -24.86 8.51
CA ASP A 255 9.05 -26.14 9.05
C ASP A 255 7.56 -26.27 8.72
N ALA A 256 7.26 -26.72 7.51
CA ALA A 256 5.91 -27.08 7.05
C ALA A 256 5.21 -27.98 8.08
N ASP A 257 4.10 -27.52 8.65
CA ASP A 257 3.24 -28.32 9.53
C ASP A 257 2.11 -28.87 8.65
N PRO A 258 2.23 -30.11 8.12
CA PRO A 258 1.34 -30.61 7.08
C PRO A 258 -0.12 -30.66 7.55
N GLU A 259 -0.38 -30.95 8.83
CA GLU A 259 -1.73 -30.95 9.40
C GLU A 259 -2.34 -29.54 9.43
N LEU A 260 -1.51 -28.52 9.69
CA LEU A 260 -1.94 -27.13 9.68
C LEU A 260 -2.18 -26.64 8.26
N GLU A 261 -1.34 -27.03 7.30
CA GLU A 261 -1.48 -26.69 5.88
C GLU A 261 -2.72 -27.33 5.28
N GLU A 262 -3.01 -28.60 5.59
CA GLU A 262 -4.27 -29.25 5.22
C GLU A 262 -5.47 -28.52 5.83
N PHE A 263 -5.37 -28.06 7.08
CA PHE A 263 -6.41 -27.26 7.70
C PHE A 263 -6.57 -25.89 7.01
N GLU A 264 -5.47 -25.21 6.70
CA GLU A 264 -5.42 -23.91 6.03
C GLU A 264 -5.86 -23.99 4.55
N ALA A 265 -5.74 -25.14 3.90
CA ALA A 265 -6.18 -25.36 2.53
C ALA A 265 -7.71 -25.48 2.39
N LEU A 266 -8.43 -25.79 3.47
CA LEU A 266 -9.91 -25.84 3.45
C LEU A 266 -10.53 -24.46 3.24
N SER A 267 -11.74 -24.44 2.70
CA SER A 267 -12.51 -23.20 2.57
C SER A 267 -12.81 -22.59 3.95
N PHE A 268 -13.00 -21.28 4.00
CA PHE A 268 -13.35 -20.60 5.26
C PHE A 268 -14.69 -21.09 5.84
N ALA A 269 -15.63 -21.50 4.98
CA ALA A 269 -16.90 -22.08 5.41
C ALA A 269 -16.69 -23.42 6.13
N GLU A 270 -15.92 -24.35 5.56
CA GLU A 270 -15.64 -25.65 6.18
C GLU A 270 -14.84 -25.51 7.49
N LYS A 271 -13.90 -24.55 7.54
CA LYS A 271 -13.18 -24.22 8.78
C LYS A 271 -14.13 -23.77 9.87
N LEU A 272 -15.09 -22.88 9.54
CA LEU A 272 -16.09 -22.39 10.48
C LEU A 272 -16.98 -23.53 11.00
N GLU A 273 -17.41 -24.43 10.12
CA GLU A 273 -18.19 -25.61 10.53
C GLU A 273 -17.43 -26.52 11.49
N ARG A 274 -16.15 -26.78 11.23
CA ARG A 274 -15.32 -27.61 12.13
C ARG A 274 -15.17 -26.97 13.51
N ILE A 275 -14.90 -25.66 13.56
CA ILE A 275 -14.76 -24.93 14.83
C ILE A 275 -16.09 -24.87 15.59
N THR A 276 -17.20 -24.63 14.90
CA THR A 276 -18.52 -24.53 15.55
C THR A 276 -19.05 -25.86 16.05
N LYS A 277 -18.77 -26.98 15.36
CA LYS A 277 -19.06 -28.33 15.86
C LYS A 277 -18.31 -28.61 17.16
N GLU A 278 -17.03 -28.31 17.20
CA GLU A 278 -16.17 -28.50 18.37
C GLU A 278 -16.57 -27.61 19.56
N LEU A 279 -17.00 -26.37 19.29
CA LEU A 279 -17.58 -25.48 20.30
C LEU A 279 -18.84 -26.06 20.95
N ARG A 280 -19.65 -26.81 20.22
CA ARG A 280 -20.86 -27.44 20.76
C ARG A 280 -20.58 -28.73 21.49
N GLU A 281 -19.78 -29.61 20.90
CA GLU A 281 -19.50 -30.92 21.47
C GLU A 281 -18.73 -30.81 22.80
N LYS A 282 -17.71 -29.95 22.86
CA LYS A 282 -16.85 -29.80 24.04
C LYS A 282 -17.43 -28.80 25.03
N TYR A 283 -17.74 -27.59 24.54
CA TYR A 283 -18.06 -26.45 25.41
C TYR A 283 -19.57 -26.21 25.57
N ARG A 284 -20.44 -26.92 24.84
CA ARG A 284 -21.89 -26.66 24.76
C ARG A 284 -22.17 -25.19 24.43
N TYR A 285 -21.35 -24.61 23.56
CA TYR A 285 -21.40 -23.21 23.20
C TYR A 285 -21.91 -23.03 21.77
N CYS A 286 -22.88 -22.14 21.59
CA CYS A 286 -23.32 -21.74 20.26
C CYS A 286 -22.66 -20.42 19.86
N PHE A 287 -21.89 -20.43 18.78
CA PHE A 287 -21.23 -19.25 18.22
C PHE A 287 -22.21 -18.18 17.76
N TRP A 288 -23.36 -18.57 17.21
CA TRP A 288 -24.37 -17.66 16.67
C TRP A 288 -25.23 -17.02 17.77
N CYS A 289 -25.73 -17.82 18.72
CA CYS A 289 -26.45 -17.30 19.90
C CYS A 289 -25.52 -16.61 20.90
N LYS A 290 -24.21 -16.84 20.82
CA LYS A 290 -23.18 -16.40 21.77
C LYS A 290 -23.46 -16.83 23.21
N PHE A 291 -24.02 -18.02 23.39
CA PHE A 291 -24.47 -18.53 24.68
C PHE A 291 -23.92 -19.94 24.94
N ARG A 292 -23.53 -20.18 26.19
CA ARG A 292 -23.12 -21.49 26.70
C ARG A 292 -24.33 -22.15 27.36
N TYR A 293 -24.75 -23.29 26.85
CA TYR A 293 -25.91 -24.00 27.35
C TYR A 293 -25.50 -25.02 28.42
N PRO A 294 -26.38 -25.28 29.40
CA PRO A 294 -26.14 -26.30 30.41
C PRO A 294 -26.26 -27.72 29.83
N ASP A 295 -27.18 -27.94 28.89
CA ASP A 295 -27.53 -29.27 28.39
C ASP A 295 -26.80 -29.63 27.08
N ALA A 296 -26.51 -30.92 26.90
CA ALA A 296 -25.79 -31.42 25.72
C ALA A 296 -26.64 -31.33 24.43
N GLU A 297 -27.97 -31.36 24.56
CA GLU A 297 -28.90 -31.25 23.43
C GLU A 297 -29.19 -29.80 23.03
N MET A 298 -28.66 -28.81 23.77
CA MET A 298 -28.74 -27.37 23.44
C MET A 298 -30.19 -26.93 23.16
N GLU A 299 -31.12 -27.26 24.07
CA GLU A 299 -32.55 -26.97 23.90
C GLU A 299 -32.78 -25.47 23.59
N GLY A 300 -33.38 -25.19 22.43
CA GLY A 300 -33.66 -23.83 21.97
C GLY A 300 -32.64 -23.23 21.00
N CYS A 301 -31.57 -23.95 20.63
CA CYS A 301 -30.65 -23.51 19.57
C CYS A 301 -31.17 -23.92 18.17
N PRO A 302 -31.38 -22.98 17.23
CA PRO A 302 -31.97 -23.26 15.90
C PRO A 302 -31.24 -24.27 15.01
N GLY A 303 -29.91 -24.38 15.12
CA GLY A 303 -29.13 -25.31 14.28
C GLY A 303 -27.64 -24.96 14.30
N LEU A 304 -26.80 -25.42 13.37
CA LEU A 304 -25.34 -25.20 13.33
C LEU A 304 -24.91 -23.99 12.48
N THR A 305 -25.75 -23.56 11.55
CA THR A 305 -25.40 -22.62 10.48
C THR A 305 -25.89 -21.20 10.79
N GLU A 306 -25.29 -20.20 10.14
CA GLU A 306 -25.71 -18.79 10.23
C GLU A 306 -27.18 -18.63 9.81
N ASP A 307 -27.56 -19.28 8.71
CA ASP A 307 -28.89 -19.19 8.09
C ASP A 307 -30.02 -19.63 9.02
N GLU A 308 -29.75 -20.55 9.94
CA GLU A 308 -30.73 -21.02 10.93
C GLU A 308 -30.98 -19.99 12.05
N HIS A 309 -30.10 -19.00 12.24
CA HIS A 309 -30.17 -18.03 13.33
C HIS A 309 -30.62 -16.62 12.90
N GLY A 310 -30.71 -16.34 11.60
CA GLY A 310 -31.36 -15.15 11.03
C GLY A 310 -30.43 -14.01 10.61
#